data_AF-A0AAV0F5T8-F1
#
_entry.id   AF-A0AAV0F5T8-F1
#
_cell.length_a   1.000
_cell.length_b   1.000
_cell.length_c   1.000
_cell.angle_alpha   90.00
_cell.angle_beta   90.00
_cell.angle_gamma   90.00
#
_symmetry.space_group_name_H-M   'P 1'
#
loop_
_entity.id
_entity.type
_entity.pdbx_description
1 polymer ?
#
loop_
_entity_poly.entity_id
_entity_poly.type
_entity_poly.pdbx_seq_one_letter_code
_entity_poly.pdbx_strand_id
1 'polypeptide(L)'
;MGKWDGLQTIGDLAKTLVQTEWHTTYKLVYRLIQLALVLPVTTATVERSFSTMKFIKNDLRNRMGEEYLTDCLVCYIEKDVFVKIENEVIMRRFQSMAPRRQRLPPLNDSPSFDTLVSNQN
;
A
#
# COMPACT_ATOMS: atom_id res chain seq x y z
N MET A 1 -31.00 -42.66 -27.27
CA MET A 1 -30.76 -41.34 -26.66
C MET A 1 -29.31 -40.98 -26.92
N GLY A 2 -29.03 -39.94 -27.71
CA GLY A 2 -27.69 -39.68 -28.25
C GLY A 2 -26.71 -39.25 -27.16
N LYS A 3 -25.47 -39.76 -27.20
CA LYS A 3 -24.34 -39.45 -26.29
C LYS A 3 -23.92 -37.97 -26.30
N TRP A 4 -24.62 -37.13 -27.06
CA TRP A 4 -24.30 -35.73 -27.37
C TRP A 4 -25.41 -34.74 -26.98
N ASP A 5 -26.52 -35.24 -26.43
CA ASP A 5 -27.68 -34.42 -26.07
C ASP A 5 -27.41 -33.74 -24.71
N GLY A 6 -26.85 -32.51 -24.73
CA GLY A 6 -26.63 -31.70 -23.52
C GLY A 6 -25.28 -30.98 -23.37
N LEU A 7 -24.43 -30.94 -24.39
CA LEU A 7 -23.14 -30.22 -24.34
C LEU A 7 -23.32 -28.69 -24.51
N GLN A 8 -23.63 -27.97 -23.44
CA GLN A 8 -23.82 -26.51 -23.45
C GLN A 8 -22.51 -25.73 -23.22
N THR A 9 -21.50 -26.36 -22.60
CA THR A 9 -20.26 -25.68 -22.20
C THR A 9 -19.03 -26.28 -22.87
N ILE A 10 -18.02 -25.44 -23.16
CA ILE A 10 -16.69 -25.87 -23.61
C ILE A 10 -16.04 -26.86 -22.62
N GLY A 11 -16.33 -26.75 -21.32
CA GLY A 11 -15.89 -27.70 -20.30
C GLY A 11 -16.51 -29.09 -20.46
N ASP A 12 -17.78 -29.17 -20.85
CA ASP A 12 -18.48 -30.44 -21.09
C ASP A 12 -17.93 -31.14 -22.35
N LEU A 13 -17.62 -30.33 -23.37
CA LEU A 13 -16.94 -30.81 -24.58
C LEU A 13 -15.54 -31.35 -24.26
N ALA A 14 -14.76 -30.64 -23.46
CA ALA A 14 -13.44 -31.11 -23.03
C ALA A 14 -13.52 -32.45 -22.28
N LYS A 15 -14.51 -32.60 -21.40
CA LYS A 15 -14.71 -33.80 -20.59
C LYS A 15 -15.10 -35.00 -21.45
N THR A 16 -16.00 -34.81 -22.41
CA THR A 16 -16.41 -35.89 -23.33
C THR A 16 -15.28 -36.32 -24.27
N LEU A 17 -14.42 -35.40 -24.72
CA LEU A 17 -13.22 -35.70 -25.53
C LEU A 17 -12.16 -36.53 -24.80
N VAL A 18 -12.01 -36.34 -23.49
CA VAL A 18 -11.11 -37.15 -22.65
C VAL A 18 -11.70 -38.55 -22.47
N GLN A 19 -13.01 -38.65 -22.23
CA GLN A 19 -13.72 -39.93 -22.05
C GLN A 19 -13.73 -40.80 -23.32
N THR A 20 -13.67 -40.20 -24.51
CA THR A 20 -13.61 -40.94 -25.78
C THR A 20 -12.20 -41.22 -26.28
N GLU A 21 -11.17 -40.89 -25.49
CA GLU A 21 -9.74 -41.04 -25.85
C GLU A 21 -9.31 -40.33 -27.15
N TRP A 22 -10.09 -39.34 -27.61
CA TRP A 22 -9.79 -38.58 -28.83
C TRP A 22 -8.64 -37.58 -28.69
N HIS A 23 -8.12 -37.41 -27.47
CA HIS A 23 -6.96 -36.59 -27.16
C HIS A 23 -5.69 -37.06 -27.90
N THR A 24 -5.61 -38.33 -28.28
CA THR A 24 -4.45 -38.93 -28.97
C THR A 24 -4.52 -38.72 -30.49
N THR A 25 -5.72 -38.80 -31.07
CA THR A 25 -5.98 -38.65 -32.51
C THR A 25 -6.04 -37.18 -32.94
N TYR A 26 -6.59 -36.30 -32.10
CA TYR A 26 -6.77 -34.88 -32.40
C TYR A 26 -6.08 -33.97 -31.38
N LYS A 27 -4.76 -34.15 -31.23
CA LYS A 27 -3.91 -33.35 -30.33
C LYS A 27 -4.10 -31.83 -30.53
N LEU A 28 -4.30 -31.38 -31.77
CA LEU A 28 -4.48 -29.96 -32.10
C LEU A 28 -5.78 -29.39 -31.53
N VAL A 29 -6.89 -30.14 -31.66
CA VAL A 29 -8.22 -29.74 -31.17
C VAL A 29 -8.23 -29.74 -29.64
N TYR A 30 -7.63 -30.76 -29.01
CA TYR A 30 -7.49 -30.82 -27.56
C TYR A 30 -6.71 -29.61 -27.02
N ARG A 31 -5.61 -29.23 -27.68
CA ARG A 31 -4.79 -28.08 -27.30
C ARG A 31 -5.54 -26.75 -27.44
N LEU A 32 -6.37 -26.60 -28.48
CA LEU A 32 -7.22 -25.42 -28.65
C LEU A 32 -8.25 -25.30 -27.54
N ILE A 33 -8.92 -26.39 -27.17
CA ILE A 33 -9.90 -26.41 -26.07
C ILE A 33 -9.22 -26.11 -24.73
N GLN A 34 -8.04 -26.69 -24.50
CA GLN A 34 -7.25 -26.42 -23.30
C GLN A 34 -6.86 -24.94 -23.19
N LEU A 35 -6.39 -24.33 -24.29
CA LEU A 35 -6.09 -22.89 -24.32
C LEU A 35 -7.35 -22.06 -24.11
N ALA A 36 -8.47 -22.41 -24.74
CA ALA A 36 -9.75 -21.71 -24.58
C ALA A 36 -10.30 -21.80 -23.14
N LEU A 37 -9.97 -22.85 -22.38
CA LEU A 37 -10.30 -22.98 -20.96
C LEU A 37 -9.32 -22.23 -20.05
N VAL A 38 -8.02 -22.26 -20.38
CA VAL A 38 -6.97 -21.59 -19.59
C VAL A 38 -7.06 -20.07 -19.75
N LEU A 39 -7.37 -19.56 -20.94
CA LEU A 39 -7.51 -18.13 -21.22
C LEU A 39 -8.44 -17.42 -20.22
N PRO A 40 -9.73 -17.77 -20.07
CA PRO A 40 -10.62 -17.08 -19.13
C PRO A 40 -10.18 -17.22 -17.67
N VAL A 41 -9.58 -18.36 -17.28
CA VAL A 41 -9.04 -18.57 -15.93
C VAL A 41 -7.84 -17.66 -15.66
N THR A 42 -6.93 -17.55 -16.63
CA THR A 42 -5.75 -16.67 -16.53
C THR A 42 -6.15 -15.20 -16.57
N THR A 43 -7.06 -14.80 -17.46
CA THR A 43 -7.58 -13.43 -17.55
C THR A 43 -8.25 -13.00 -16.25
N ALA A 44 -9.15 -13.82 -15.70
CA ALA A 44 -9.80 -13.51 -14.42
C ALA A 44 -8.79 -13.39 -13.25
N THR A 45 -7.74 -14.23 -13.25
CA THR A 45 -6.70 -14.18 -12.22
C THR A 45 -5.85 -12.90 -12.34
N VAL A 46 -5.46 -12.53 -13.57
CA VAL A 46 -4.69 -11.31 -13.82
C VAL A 46 -5.52 -10.07 -13.50
N GLU A 47 -6.78 -10.00 -13.94
CA GLU A 47 -7.69 -8.90 -13.61
C GLU A 47 -7.89 -8.74 -12.11
N ARG A 48 -8.09 -9.85 -11.39
CA ARG A 48 -8.20 -9.85 -9.94
C ARG A 48 -6.93 -9.33 -9.27
N SER A 49 -5.76 -9.83 -9.69
CA SER A 49 -4.47 -9.41 -9.14
C SER A 49 -4.18 -7.92 -9.42
N PHE A 50 -4.50 -7.44 -10.61
CA PHE A 50 -4.30 -6.05 -11.02
C PHE A 50 -5.27 -5.12 -10.30
N SER A 51 -6.52 -5.55 -10.09
CA SER A 51 -7.52 -4.83 -9.30
C SER A 51 -7.08 -4.70 -7.84
N THR A 52 -6.62 -5.79 -7.22
CA THR A 52 -6.09 -5.75 -5.85
C THR A 52 -4.88 -4.82 -5.73
N MET A 53 -3.94 -4.89 -6.68
CA MET A 53 -2.78 -3.99 -6.69
C MET A 53 -3.19 -2.52 -6.86
N LYS A 54 -4.14 -2.24 -7.76
CA LYS A 54 -4.67 -0.88 -7.97
C LYS A 54 -5.37 -0.36 -6.72
N PHE A 55 -6.17 -1.21 -6.05
CA PHE A 55 -6.84 -0.86 -4.81
C PHE A 55 -5.84 -0.57 -3.68
N ILE A 56 -4.87 -1.46 -3.44
CA ILE A 56 -3.85 -1.27 -2.40
C ILE A 56 -3.02 -0.01 -2.67
N LYS A 57 -2.53 0.17 -3.91
CA LYS A 57 -1.73 1.35 -4.27
C LYS A 57 -2.51 2.65 -4.13
N ASN A 58 -3.80 2.63 -4.48
CA ASN A 58 -4.66 3.81 -4.38
C ASN A 58 -5.07 4.09 -2.93
N ASP A 59 -5.46 3.07 -2.16
CA ASP A 59 -5.84 3.18 -0.75
C ASP A 59 -4.65 3.65 0.09
N LEU A 60 -3.46 3.07 -0.09
CA LEU A 60 -2.26 3.49 0.64
C LEU A 60 -1.87 4.93 0.30
N ARG A 61 -1.93 5.32 -0.98
CA ARG A 61 -1.61 6.70 -1.40
C ARG A 61 -2.69 7.69 -0.95
N ASN A 62 -3.95 7.29 -0.96
CA ASN A 62 -5.06 8.09 -0.48
C ASN A 62 -4.95 8.28 1.04
N ARG A 63 -4.73 7.22 1.82
CA ARG A 63 -4.53 7.32 3.27
C ARG A 63 -3.28 8.09 3.65
N MET A 64 -2.13 7.77 3.05
CA MET A 64 -0.88 8.47 3.33
C MET A 64 -0.93 9.93 2.90
N GLY A 65 -1.68 10.28 1.84
CA GLY A 65 -1.92 11.67 1.48
C GLY A 65 -2.89 12.36 2.44
N GLU A 66 -4.06 11.77 2.68
CA GLU A 66 -5.14 12.37 3.47
C GLU A 66 -4.80 12.47 4.96
N GLU A 67 -4.34 11.40 5.61
CA GLU A 67 -3.95 11.43 7.03
C GLU A 67 -2.76 12.37 7.25
N TYR A 68 -1.74 12.26 6.40
CA TYR A 68 -0.56 13.14 6.50
C TYR A 68 -0.90 14.62 6.26
N LEU A 69 -1.73 14.92 5.25
CA LEU A 69 -2.18 16.29 5.00
C LEU A 69 -3.04 16.81 6.15
N THR A 70 -3.90 15.97 6.72
CA THR A 70 -4.72 16.32 7.89
C THR A 70 -3.85 16.63 9.10
N ASP A 71 -2.88 15.78 9.41
CA ASP A 71 -1.93 15.99 10.52
C ASP A 71 -1.06 17.24 10.31
N CYS A 72 -0.59 17.47 9.08
CA CYS A 72 0.16 18.67 8.73
C CYS A 72 -0.70 19.94 8.87
N LEU A 73 -1.97 19.88 8.46
CA LEU A 73 -2.90 21.00 8.56
C LEU A 73 -3.20 21.32 10.03
N VAL A 74 -3.39 20.31 10.87
CA VAL A 74 -3.55 20.49 12.33
C VAL A 74 -2.30 21.13 12.93
N CYS A 75 -1.10 20.61 12.63
CA CYS A 75 0.15 21.21 13.10
C CYS A 75 0.32 22.66 12.62
N TYR A 76 -0.13 22.99 11.41
CA TYR A 76 -0.05 24.34 10.87
C TYR A 76 -0.99 25.32 11.59
N ILE A 77 -2.21 24.89 11.89
CA ILE A 77 -3.18 25.69 12.66
C ILE A 77 -2.70 25.86 14.11
N GLU A 78 -2.20 24.79 14.72
CA GLU A 78 -1.67 24.82 16.08
C GLU A 78 -0.38 25.64 16.17
N LYS A 79 0.41 25.78 15.09
CA LYS A 79 1.61 26.64 15.07
C LYS A 79 1.29 28.06 15.51
N ASP A 80 0.18 28.65 15.07
CA ASP A 80 -0.24 30.00 15.48
C ASP A 80 -0.61 30.08 16.97
N VAL A 81 -1.03 28.97 17.56
CA VAL A 81 -1.24 28.83 19.01
C VAL A 81 0.10 28.69 19.72
N PHE A 82 1.02 27.88 19.19
CA PHE A 82 2.38 27.70 19.75
C PHE A 82 3.20 28.99 19.75
N VAL A 83 3.04 29.85 18.73
CA VAL A 83 3.70 31.18 18.68
C VAL A 83 3.27 32.09 19.84
N LYS A 84 2.05 31.91 20.38
CA LYS A 84 1.53 32.69 21.49
C LYS A 84 1.96 32.16 22.87
N ILE A 85 2.54 30.97 22.93
CA ILE A 85 2.97 30.33 24.17
C ILE A 85 4.45 30.61 24.40
N GLU A 86 4.83 30.98 25.62
CA GLU A 86 6.24 31.16 25.98
C GLU A 86 7.03 29.85 25.83
N ASN A 87 8.18 29.94 25.16
CA ASN A 87 9.08 28.81 24.92
C ASN A 87 9.51 28.10 26.21
N GLU A 88 9.59 28.82 27.32
CA GLU A 88 9.92 28.23 28.63
C GLU A 88 8.86 27.24 29.13
N VAL A 89 7.58 27.52 28.88
CA VAL A 89 6.46 26.65 29.27
C VAL A 89 6.46 25.39 28.42
N ILE A 90 6.73 25.54 27.12
CA ILE A 90 6.86 24.41 26.18
C ILE A 90 8.06 23.53 26.58
N MET A 91 9.19 24.14 26.91
CA MET A 91 10.40 23.44 27.34
C MET A 91 10.18 22.68 28.65
N ARG A 92 9.58 23.30 29.67
CA ARG A 92 9.24 22.63 30.94
C ARG A 92 8.26 21.48 30.72
N ARG A 93 7.23 21.67 29.89
CA ARG A 93 6.26 20.62 29.55
C ARG A 93 6.93 19.45 28.83
N PHE A 94 7.80 19.73 27.85
CA PHE A 94 8.54 18.72 27.11
C PHE A 94 9.44 17.87 28.02
N GLN A 95 10.16 18.52 28.95
CA GLN A 95 11.00 17.84 29.94
C GLN A 95 10.17 17.00 30.94
N SER A 96 8.90 17.38 31.20
CA SER A 96 7.99 16.63 32.07
C SER A 96 7.30 15.42 31.42
N MET A 97 7.27 15.34 30.08
CA MET A 97 6.50 14.31 29.36
C MET A 97 7.16 12.92 29.29
N ALA A 98 8.48 12.81 29.49
CA ALA A 98 9.13 11.50 29.59
C ALA A 98 10.50 11.56 30.30
N PRO A 99 10.82 10.62 31.20
CA PRO A 99 12.13 10.56 31.87
C PRO A 99 13.30 10.19 30.94
N ARG A 100 13.03 9.81 29.69
CA ARG A 100 14.02 9.37 28.69
C ARG A 100 14.43 10.45 27.67
N ARG A 101 13.87 11.66 27.76
CA ARG A 101 14.23 12.77 26.86
C ARG A 101 15.35 13.59 27.49
N GLN A 102 16.39 13.91 26.71
CA GLN A 102 17.51 14.73 27.17
C GLN A 102 16.97 16.08 27.68
N ARG A 103 17.52 16.57 28.80
CA ARG A 103 17.17 17.90 29.30
C ARG A 103 17.73 18.95 28.34
N LEU A 104 16.84 19.79 27.83
CA LEU A 104 17.24 20.93 27.01
C LEU A 104 17.94 21.97 27.88
N PRO A 105 19.06 22.57 27.42
CA PRO A 105 19.71 23.67 28.13
C PRO A 105 18.75 24.86 28.35
N PRO A 106 18.87 25.59 29.47
CA PRO A 106 18.10 26.81 29.67
C PRO A 106 18.49 27.86 28.61
N LEU A 107 17.50 28.59 28.09
CA LEU A 107 17.70 29.56 27.01
C LEU A 107 18.68 30.68 27.37
N ASN A 108 18.91 30.95 28.66
CA ASN A 108 19.86 31.96 29.16
C ASN A 108 21.33 31.54 29.08
N ASP A 109 21.65 30.25 28.93
CA ASP A 109 23.03 29.74 28.89
C ASP A 109 23.52 29.43 27.47
N SER A 110 22.80 29.89 26.45
CA SER A 110 23.27 29.75 25.07
C SER A 110 24.48 30.69 24.89
N PRO A 111 25.70 30.18 24.60
CA PRO A 111 26.82 31.05 24.33
C PRO A 111 26.46 31.90 23.11
N SER A 112 26.53 33.22 23.26
CA SER A 112 26.47 34.16 22.15
C SER A 112 27.41 33.65 21.06
N PHE A 113 27.01 33.76 19.79
CA PHE A 113 27.80 33.31 18.63
C PHE A 113 29.28 33.76 18.72
N ASP A 114 29.52 34.93 19.31
CA ASP A 114 30.85 35.50 19.59
C ASP A 114 31.76 34.61 20.49
N THR A 115 31.18 33.84 21.41
CA THR A 115 31.93 32.96 22.33
C THR A 115 32.40 31.69 21.63
N LEU A 116 31.66 31.20 20.62
CA LEU A 116 32.05 30.01 19.86
C LEU A 116 33.13 30.31 18.81
N VAL A 117 33.24 31.56 18.35
CA VAL A 117 34.29 32.00 17.41
C VAL A 117 35.62 32.26 18.12
N SER A 118 35.60 32.66 19.39
CA SER A 118 36.80 33.01 20.16
C SER A 118 37.68 31.80 20.54
N ASN A 119 37.15 30.58 20.45
CA ASN A 119 37.84 29.35 20.88
C ASN A 119 38.48 28.57 19.71
N GLN A 120 38.68 29.24 18.56
CA GLN A 120 39.35 28.70 17.36
C GLN A 120 40.65 29.44 16.97
N ASN A 121 41.23 30.26 17.87
CA ASN A 121 42.56 30.86 17.67
C ASN A 121 43.55 30.44 18.76
#